data_AF-A0A1A9AJK7-F1
#
_entry.id   AF-A0A1A9AJK7-F1
#
_cell.length_a   1.000
_cell.length_b   1.000
_cell.length_c   1.000
_cell.angle_alpha   90.00
_cell.angle_beta   90.00
_cell.angle_gamma   90.00
#
_symmetry.space_group_name_H-M   'P 1'
#
loop_
_entity.id
_entity.type
_entity.pdbx_description
1 polymer ?
#
loop_
_entity_poly.entity_id
_entity_poly.type
_entity_poly.pdbx_seq_one_letter_code
_entity_poly.pdbx_strand_id
1 'polypeptide(L)'
;MRSTESDKYTFLKDLQSYERYAHEIEKSFTAGKPNTACNSFFPDVKISSTEFAKDICEKLKDIHGLISRTKIKTPNTLNDNDFAYLNYWLNGKLRGNTINHGISVDTFQDNLNTKEKQFFTNNKLEGKLYDIEENDFKNMNLLSNLQINYSNIYKNITIRKEDEKISCLKYCKEFIDTYKKGIIKCPLDDSNFCNILKDYKKKYQGISSPEIIEKKCIDMEHLQLPTYEDVLIEYVTLYQRGGENSIVSGTILVPTFAALFILVFLYAFTPIGQWIRAKIGKNKITHSNLYEKNNQLLLDTSDNEYINSTHNPYSISYDSAVNS
;
A
#
# COMPACT_ATOMS: atom_id res chain seq x y z
N MET A 1 -1.46 20.12 -5.68
CA MET A 1 -2.09 19.17 -4.73
C MET A 1 -1.24 17.93 -4.68
N ARG A 2 -0.94 17.40 -3.49
CA ARG A 2 -0.42 16.03 -3.37
C ARG A 2 -1.55 15.08 -3.78
N SER A 3 -1.24 14.04 -4.55
CA SER A 3 -2.18 12.96 -4.86
C SER A 3 -2.68 12.31 -3.56
N THR A 4 -3.96 11.91 -3.50
CA THR A 4 -4.43 11.16 -2.32
C THR A 4 -3.78 9.78 -2.28
N GLU A 5 -3.85 9.14 -1.12
CA GLU A 5 -3.22 7.83 -0.92
C GLU A 5 -3.89 6.70 -1.74
N SER A 6 -5.09 6.94 -2.28
CA SER A 6 -5.76 6.06 -3.24
C SER A 6 -5.28 6.31 -4.68
N ASP A 7 -5.06 7.59 -5.04
CA ASP A 7 -4.65 7.99 -6.39
C ASP A 7 -3.29 7.43 -6.80
N LYS A 8 -2.38 7.20 -5.84
CA LYS A 8 -1.01 6.72 -6.09
C LYS A 8 -0.94 5.36 -6.80
N TYR A 9 -2.04 4.61 -6.89
CA TYR A 9 -2.13 3.30 -7.54
C TYR A 9 -3.05 3.25 -8.77
N THR A 10 -3.69 4.37 -9.18
CA THR A 10 -4.71 4.34 -10.25
C THR A 10 -4.15 3.93 -11.62
N PHE A 11 -2.88 4.23 -11.87
CA PHE A 11 -2.15 3.89 -13.10
C PHE A 11 -2.11 2.38 -13.40
N LEU A 12 -2.30 1.52 -12.38
CA LEU A 12 -2.35 0.07 -12.54
C LEU A 12 -3.43 -0.40 -13.53
N LYS A 13 -4.50 0.39 -13.72
CA LYS A 13 -5.55 0.10 -14.71
C LYS A 13 -5.03 0.11 -16.15
N ASP A 14 -4.13 1.05 -16.44
CA ASP A 14 -3.61 1.35 -17.78
C ASP A 14 -2.17 0.83 -17.99
N LEU A 15 -1.54 0.28 -16.94
CA LEU A 15 -0.13 -0.14 -16.86
C LEU A 15 0.37 -0.93 -18.08
N GLN A 16 -0.40 -1.88 -18.61
CA GLN A 16 0.03 -2.68 -19.76
C GLN A 16 0.24 -1.84 -21.03
N SER A 17 -0.48 -0.73 -21.17
CA SER A 17 -0.24 0.24 -22.25
C SER A 17 1.01 1.08 -21.98
N TYR A 18 1.18 1.55 -20.73
CA TYR A 18 2.34 2.34 -20.33
C TYR A 18 3.67 1.56 -20.45
N GLU A 19 3.73 0.31 -19.96
CA GLU A 19 4.90 -0.56 -20.09
C GLU A 19 5.27 -0.86 -21.55
N ARG A 20 4.26 -1.00 -22.42
CA ARG A 20 4.50 -1.11 -23.87
C ARG A 20 5.15 0.17 -24.41
N TYR A 21 4.63 1.35 -24.05
CA TYR A 21 5.21 2.62 -24.52
C TYR A 21 6.64 2.81 -23.99
N ALA A 22 6.90 2.47 -22.72
CA ALA A 22 8.25 2.47 -22.17
C ALA A 22 9.18 1.52 -22.94
N HIS A 23 8.75 0.28 -23.22
CA HIS A 23 9.52 -0.70 -23.99
C HIS A 23 9.78 -0.25 -25.45
N GLU A 24 8.79 0.38 -26.10
CA GLU A 24 8.93 0.94 -27.46
C GLU A 24 9.99 2.05 -27.51
N ILE A 25 10.04 2.93 -26.50
CA ILE A 25 11.10 3.94 -26.36
C ILE A 25 12.44 3.29 -26.05
N GLU A 26 12.53 2.42 -25.04
CA GLU A 26 13.77 1.71 -24.67
C GLU A 26 14.43 1.00 -25.87
N LYS A 27 13.62 0.32 -26.69
CA LYS A 27 14.08 -0.40 -27.89
C LYS A 27 14.54 0.51 -29.04
N SER A 28 14.05 1.74 -29.10
CA SER A 28 14.33 2.70 -30.19
C SER A 28 15.29 3.83 -29.79
N PHE A 29 15.73 3.87 -28.53
CA PHE A 29 16.50 4.97 -27.98
C PHE A 29 17.99 4.92 -28.35
N THR A 30 18.45 5.88 -29.14
CA THR A 30 19.88 6.15 -29.34
C THR A 30 20.40 7.05 -28.22
N ALA A 31 21.34 6.53 -27.42
CA ALA A 31 21.97 7.26 -26.31
C ALA A 31 22.99 8.31 -26.77
N GLY A 32 23.30 9.25 -25.87
CA GLY A 32 24.38 10.23 -26.07
C GLY A 32 24.07 11.33 -27.10
N LYS A 33 22.79 11.59 -27.39
CA LYS A 33 22.34 12.72 -28.24
C LYS A 33 22.99 14.03 -27.74
N PRO A 34 23.82 14.74 -28.54
CA PRO A 34 24.44 15.99 -28.10
C PRO A 34 23.41 17.14 -28.02
N ASN A 35 23.75 18.20 -27.29
CA ASN A 35 23.03 19.48 -27.25
C ASN A 35 21.53 19.43 -26.85
N THR A 36 21.06 18.37 -26.18
CA THR A 36 19.69 18.34 -25.64
C THR A 36 19.57 19.11 -24.33
N ALA A 37 18.33 19.39 -23.89
CA ALA A 37 18.08 20.06 -22.61
C ALA A 37 18.54 19.22 -21.41
N CYS A 38 18.36 17.89 -21.44
CA CYS A 38 18.81 16.99 -20.38
C CYS A 38 20.33 17.03 -20.14
N ASN A 39 21.13 17.23 -21.19
CA ASN A 39 22.59 17.38 -21.07
C ASN A 39 23.01 18.60 -20.24
N SER A 40 22.17 19.64 -20.15
CA SER A 40 22.48 20.85 -19.37
C SER A 40 22.30 20.68 -17.86
N PHE A 41 21.61 19.63 -17.42
CA PHE A 41 21.36 19.32 -16.00
C PHE A 41 22.18 18.15 -15.50
N PHE A 42 22.37 17.14 -16.35
CA PHE A 42 22.99 15.88 -15.98
C PHE A 42 24.17 15.53 -16.89
N PRO A 43 25.19 16.39 -17.02
CA PRO A 43 26.41 16.06 -17.76
C PRO A 43 27.10 14.85 -17.11
N ASP A 44 27.09 13.74 -17.84
CA ASP A 44 27.83 12.50 -17.58
C ASP A 44 27.66 11.81 -16.22
N VAL A 45 26.60 12.16 -15.47
CA VAL A 45 26.22 11.40 -14.27
C VAL A 45 25.67 10.02 -14.67
N LYS A 46 26.43 8.98 -14.35
CA LYS A 46 26.04 7.58 -14.49
C LYS A 46 25.00 7.22 -13.44
N ILE A 47 23.91 6.63 -13.89
CA ILE A 47 22.88 6.04 -13.03
C ILE A 47 23.14 4.54 -12.88
N SER A 48 23.54 3.87 -13.96
CA SER A 48 23.95 2.46 -13.97
C SER A 48 25.29 2.25 -14.70
N SER A 49 25.69 0.99 -14.90
CA SER A 49 26.81 0.65 -15.80
C SER A 49 26.53 0.93 -17.27
N THR A 50 25.26 1.11 -17.66
CA THR A 50 24.80 1.26 -19.05
C THR A 50 23.95 2.50 -19.31
N GLU A 51 23.44 3.18 -18.27
CA GLU A 51 22.56 4.35 -18.38
C GLU A 51 23.10 5.58 -17.65
N PHE A 52 22.98 6.75 -18.29
CA PHE A 52 23.22 8.07 -17.69
C PHE A 52 21.91 8.80 -17.40
N ALA A 53 21.95 9.75 -16.46
CA ALA A 53 20.78 10.56 -16.09
C ALA A 53 20.25 11.41 -17.26
N LYS A 54 21.15 11.92 -18.12
CA LYS A 54 20.78 12.61 -19.38
C LYS A 54 19.94 11.73 -20.31
N ASP A 55 20.30 10.45 -20.45
CA ASP A 55 19.61 9.50 -21.31
C ASP A 55 18.24 9.11 -20.73
N ILE A 56 18.16 8.87 -19.42
CA ILE A 56 16.90 8.62 -18.70
C ILE A 56 15.95 9.83 -18.80
N CYS A 57 16.48 11.05 -18.73
CA CYS A 57 15.72 12.29 -18.90
C CYS A 57 15.13 12.43 -20.32
N GLU A 58 15.88 12.10 -21.38
CA GLU A 58 15.32 12.09 -22.75
C GLU A 58 14.33 10.92 -22.95
N LYS A 59 14.57 9.74 -22.36
CA LYS A 59 13.58 8.64 -22.37
C LYS A 59 12.26 9.03 -21.71
N LEU A 60 12.31 9.68 -20.55
CA LEU A 60 11.12 10.19 -19.84
C LEU A 60 10.29 11.14 -20.72
N LYS A 61 10.98 12.05 -21.43
CA LYS A 61 10.38 12.98 -22.40
C LYS A 61 9.74 12.25 -23.58
N ASP A 62 10.45 11.28 -24.17
CA ASP A 62 9.97 10.51 -25.31
C ASP A 62 8.75 9.63 -24.91
N ILE A 63 8.74 9.04 -23.70
CA ILE A 63 7.61 8.29 -23.13
C ILE A 63 6.41 9.21 -22.87
N HIS A 64 6.61 10.36 -22.20
CA HIS A 64 5.56 11.38 -22.04
C HIS A 64 4.97 11.76 -23.40
N GLY A 65 5.83 12.06 -24.39
CA GLY A 65 5.42 12.43 -25.74
C GLY A 65 4.64 11.33 -26.45
N LEU A 66 4.95 10.05 -26.20
CA LEU A 66 4.20 8.91 -26.74
C LEU A 66 2.82 8.79 -26.08
N ILE A 67 2.74 8.79 -24.75
CA ILE A 67 1.46 8.81 -23.99
C ILE A 67 0.56 9.96 -24.48
N SER A 68 1.11 11.17 -24.51
CA SER A 68 0.45 12.41 -24.92
C SER A 68 -0.17 12.36 -26.33
N ARG A 69 0.48 11.65 -27.27
CA ARG A 69 0.00 11.46 -28.65
C ARG A 69 -1.02 10.32 -28.80
N THR A 70 -0.98 9.29 -27.96
CA THR A 70 -1.92 8.14 -28.05
C THR A 70 -3.32 8.44 -27.51
N LYS A 71 -3.52 9.57 -26.81
CA LYS A 71 -4.80 9.94 -26.22
C LYS A 71 -5.80 10.53 -27.22
N ILE A 72 -6.71 9.68 -27.68
CA ILE A 72 -7.80 10.02 -28.62
C ILE A 72 -8.72 11.14 -28.10
N LYS A 73 -9.15 11.07 -26.83
CA LYS A 73 -10.18 11.98 -26.26
C LYS A 73 -9.64 13.36 -25.86
N THR A 74 -8.37 13.44 -25.46
CA THR A 74 -7.74 14.67 -24.97
C THR A 74 -6.30 14.78 -25.51
N PRO A 75 -6.12 14.92 -26.84
CA PRO A 75 -4.80 14.89 -27.46
C PRO A 75 -3.87 15.95 -26.86
N ASN A 76 -2.59 15.60 -26.71
CA ASN A 76 -1.55 16.45 -26.15
C ASN A 76 -1.67 16.78 -24.65
N THR A 77 -2.57 16.13 -23.90
CA THR A 77 -2.75 16.37 -22.44
C THR A 77 -2.70 15.09 -21.60
N LEU A 78 -1.96 15.13 -20.50
CA LEU A 78 -1.86 14.04 -19.52
C LEU A 78 -2.83 14.25 -18.36
N ASN A 79 -3.19 13.15 -17.70
CA ASN A 79 -3.95 13.11 -16.45
C ASN A 79 -3.07 12.56 -15.31
N ASP A 80 -3.64 12.48 -14.11
CA ASP A 80 -2.88 12.05 -12.93
C ASP A 80 -2.44 10.57 -12.97
N ASN A 81 -3.14 9.69 -13.71
CA ASN A 81 -2.69 8.31 -13.94
C ASN A 81 -1.37 8.27 -14.73
N ASP A 82 -1.25 9.08 -15.79
CA ASP A 82 -0.03 9.10 -16.61
C ASP A 82 1.15 9.65 -15.81
N PHE A 83 0.91 10.69 -15.00
CA PHE A 83 1.94 11.27 -14.15
C PHE A 83 2.34 10.35 -13.00
N ALA A 84 1.39 9.62 -12.39
CA ALA A 84 1.69 8.57 -11.42
C ALA A 84 2.55 7.46 -12.05
N TYR A 85 2.26 7.03 -13.29
CA TYR A 85 3.12 6.10 -14.01
C TYR A 85 4.51 6.66 -14.30
N LEU A 86 4.61 7.88 -14.86
CA LEU A 86 5.90 8.51 -15.17
C LEU A 86 6.77 8.66 -13.90
N ASN A 87 6.15 8.98 -12.76
CA ASN A 87 6.85 9.08 -11.49
C ASN A 87 7.32 7.71 -10.95
N TYR A 88 6.46 6.69 -11.03
CA TYR A 88 6.79 5.30 -10.70
C TYR A 88 7.94 4.76 -11.56
N TRP A 89 7.88 4.96 -12.88
CA TRP A 89 8.92 4.56 -13.83
C TRP A 89 10.25 5.25 -13.53
N LEU A 90 10.25 6.56 -13.26
CA LEU A 90 11.46 7.32 -12.94
C LEU A 90 12.06 6.90 -11.58
N ASN A 91 11.24 6.67 -10.56
CA ASN A 91 11.69 6.10 -9.28
C ASN A 91 12.35 4.73 -9.48
N GLY A 92 11.78 3.86 -10.32
CA GLY A 92 12.39 2.58 -10.67
C GLY A 92 13.73 2.72 -11.40
N LYS A 93 13.82 3.66 -12.34
CA LYS A 93 15.06 3.95 -13.08
C LYS A 93 16.19 4.48 -12.20
N LEU A 94 15.92 5.22 -11.14
CA LEU A 94 16.95 5.67 -10.20
C LEU A 94 17.28 4.59 -9.14
N ARG A 95 16.27 3.86 -8.63
CA ARG A 95 16.48 2.86 -7.55
C ARG A 95 17.07 1.53 -8.02
N GLY A 96 16.95 1.18 -9.30
CA GLY A 96 17.34 -0.14 -9.83
C GLY A 96 18.84 -0.42 -9.95
N ASN A 97 19.72 0.34 -9.30
CA ASN A 97 21.13 0.46 -9.69
C ASN A 97 22.14 0.09 -8.59
N THR A 98 23.33 -0.36 -9.01
CA THR A 98 24.46 -0.68 -8.13
C THR A 98 25.34 0.54 -7.80
N ILE A 99 25.10 1.69 -8.43
CA ILE A 99 25.88 2.92 -8.26
C ILE A 99 25.08 3.90 -7.40
N ASN A 100 25.64 4.32 -6.26
CA ASN A 100 25.10 5.48 -5.54
C ASN A 100 25.45 6.76 -6.31
N HIS A 101 24.50 7.25 -7.10
CA HIS A 101 24.67 8.41 -7.98
C HIS A 101 24.20 9.74 -7.35
N GLY A 102 23.63 9.72 -6.14
CA GLY A 102 23.28 10.94 -5.38
C GLY A 102 22.20 11.86 -5.98
N ILE A 103 21.50 11.42 -7.04
CA ILE A 103 20.40 12.17 -7.67
C ILE A 103 19.07 11.57 -7.22
N SER A 104 18.14 12.43 -6.80
CA SER A 104 16.77 12.05 -6.42
C SER A 104 15.75 12.36 -7.53
N VAL A 105 14.52 11.87 -7.42
CA VAL A 105 13.44 12.21 -8.37
C VAL A 105 12.99 13.67 -8.22
N ASP A 106 12.97 14.22 -7.00
CA ASP A 106 12.78 15.66 -6.77
C ASP A 106 13.86 16.49 -7.52
N THR A 107 15.11 15.97 -7.57
CA THR A 107 16.20 16.59 -8.34
C THR A 107 15.96 16.57 -9.86
N PHE A 108 15.27 15.55 -10.39
CA PHE A 108 14.80 15.55 -11.79
C PHE A 108 13.65 16.55 -11.99
N GLN A 109 12.68 16.58 -11.08
CA GLN A 109 11.53 17.49 -11.12
C GLN A 109 11.98 18.96 -11.20
N ASP A 110 12.89 19.40 -10.33
CA ASP A 110 13.36 20.78 -10.29
C ASP A 110 14.13 21.18 -11.55
N ASN A 111 15.03 20.33 -12.04
CA ASN A 111 15.77 20.58 -13.27
C ASN A 111 14.82 20.69 -14.48
N LEU A 112 13.85 19.78 -14.59
CA LEU A 112 12.83 19.80 -15.65
C LEU A 112 11.91 21.03 -15.54
N ASN A 113 11.56 21.49 -14.35
CA ASN A 113 10.79 22.73 -14.13
C ASN A 113 11.46 23.93 -14.80
N THR A 114 12.80 24.06 -14.71
CA THR A 114 13.53 25.21 -15.31
C THR A 114 13.42 25.31 -16.83
N LYS A 115 13.00 24.23 -17.51
CA LYS A 115 12.80 24.16 -18.96
C LYS A 115 11.43 23.57 -19.33
N GLU A 116 10.44 23.62 -18.45
CA GLU A 116 9.15 22.89 -18.59
C GLU A 116 8.57 22.97 -20.01
N LYS A 117 8.53 24.18 -20.60
CA LYS A 117 8.04 24.46 -21.96
C LYS A 117 8.79 23.76 -23.11
N GLN A 118 10.03 23.28 -22.90
CA GLN A 118 10.84 22.53 -23.87
C GLN A 118 10.61 21.00 -23.79
N PHE A 119 9.94 20.55 -22.73
CA PHE A 119 9.59 19.15 -22.49
C PHE A 119 8.09 18.90 -22.63
N PHE A 120 7.26 19.83 -22.13
CA PHE A 120 5.85 19.62 -21.84
C PHE A 120 5.01 20.80 -22.36
N THR A 121 4.68 20.80 -23.66
CA THR A 121 4.06 21.94 -24.35
C THR A 121 2.74 22.42 -23.73
N ASN A 122 1.93 21.50 -23.20
CA ASN A 122 0.57 21.76 -22.71
C ASN A 122 0.29 21.20 -21.29
N ASN A 123 1.28 20.62 -20.61
CA ASN A 123 1.08 19.94 -19.33
C ASN A 123 1.93 20.58 -18.24
N LYS A 124 1.33 20.87 -17.07
CA LYS A 124 2.07 21.34 -15.91
C LYS A 124 2.73 20.14 -15.21
N LEU A 125 4.06 20.15 -15.16
CA LEU A 125 4.88 19.15 -14.49
C LEU A 125 5.00 19.42 -12.99
N GLU A 126 4.89 20.68 -12.55
CA GLU A 126 5.18 21.10 -11.16
C GLU A 126 4.51 20.18 -10.11
N GLY A 127 5.34 19.43 -9.38
CA GLY A 127 4.91 18.50 -8.33
C GLY A 127 4.26 17.20 -8.81
N LYS A 128 4.52 16.77 -10.05
CA LYS A 128 4.03 15.50 -10.63
C LYS A 128 5.03 14.35 -10.50
N LEU A 129 6.32 14.65 -10.59
CA LEU A 129 7.42 13.74 -10.27
C LEU A 129 7.90 14.07 -8.85
N TYR A 130 8.16 13.05 -8.05
CA TYR A 130 8.64 13.17 -6.68
C TYR A 130 9.24 11.85 -6.18
N ASP A 131 10.15 11.92 -5.20
CA ASP A 131 10.69 10.73 -4.55
C ASP A 131 9.60 9.97 -3.78
N ILE A 132 9.31 8.74 -4.21
CA ILE A 132 8.32 7.86 -3.58
C ILE A 132 8.93 7.24 -2.32
N GLU A 133 8.17 7.08 -1.24
CA GLU A 133 8.67 6.41 -0.03
C GLU A 133 9.00 4.93 -0.34
N GLU A 134 10.00 4.36 0.32
CA GLU A 134 10.58 3.07 -0.07
C GLU A 134 9.65 1.86 0.14
N ASN A 135 8.79 1.87 1.17
CA ASN A 135 7.76 0.86 1.34
C ASN A 135 6.60 1.06 0.36
N ASP A 136 6.21 2.31 0.08
CA ASP A 136 5.24 2.64 -0.96
C ASP A 136 5.72 2.19 -2.35
N PHE A 137 6.98 2.41 -2.70
CA PHE A 137 7.56 1.96 -3.97
C PHE A 137 7.61 0.42 -4.04
N LYS A 138 8.01 -0.25 -2.96
CA LYS A 138 7.92 -1.73 -2.84
C LYS A 138 6.49 -2.24 -2.99
N ASN A 139 5.49 -1.51 -2.49
CA ASN A 139 4.08 -1.85 -2.61
C ASN A 139 3.56 -1.63 -4.05
N MET A 140 3.95 -0.53 -4.71
CA MET A 140 3.66 -0.30 -6.13
C MET A 140 4.24 -1.41 -7.02
N ASN A 141 5.52 -1.75 -6.87
CA ASN A 141 6.17 -2.83 -7.63
C ASN A 141 5.42 -4.17 -7.47
N LEU A 142 4.95 -4.48 -6.26
CA LEU A 142 4.19 -5.70 -5.99
C LEU A 142 2.85 -5.70 -6.73
N LEU A 143 2.09 -4.61 -6.67
CA LEU A 143 0.81 -4.50 -7.38
C LEU A 143 0.98 -4.44 -8.90
N SER A 144 2.05 -3.82 -9.41
CA SER A 144 2.42 -3.83 -10.83
C SER A 144 2.71 -5.25 -11.31
N ASN A 145 3.48 -6.03 -10.55
CA ASN A 145 3.77 -7.44 -10.87
C ASN A 145 2.50 -8.31 -10.83
N LEU A 146 1.56 -8.07 -9.90
CA LEU A 146 0.25 -8.73 -9.92
C LEU A 146 -0.57 -8.36 -11.16
N GLN A 147 -0.58 -7.09 -11.58
CA GLN A 147 -1.29 -6.66 -12.79
C GLN A 147 -0.70 -7.26 -14.07
N ILE A 148 0.63 -7.24 -14.21
CA ILE A 148 1.33 -7.83 -15.37
C ILE A 148 1.05 -9.33 -15.46
N ASN A 149 1.19 -10.06 -14.33
CA ASN A 149 0.92 -11.49 -14.31
C ASN A 149 -0.56 -11.82 -14.48
N TYR A 150 -1.49 -11.00 -13.95
CA TYR A 150 -2.92 -11.12 -14.24
C TYR A 150 -3.22 -11.00 -15.74
N SER A 151 -2.65 -10.00 -16.43
CA SER A 151 -2.77 -9.87 -17.89
C SER A 151 -2.18 -11.08 -18.65
N ASN A 152 -1.08 -11.65 -18.17
CA ASN A 152 -0.48 -12.87 -18.74
C ASN A 152 -1.39 -14.10 -18.54
N ILE A 153 -1.93 -14.30 -17.34
CA ILE A 153 -2.88 -15.36 -17.00
C ILE A 153 -4.13 -15.24 -17.87
N TYR A 154 -4.76 -14.06 -17.90
CA TYR A 154 -5.97 -13.80 -18.68
C TYR A 154 -5.76 -14.08 -20.17
N LYS A 155 -4.62 -13.66 -20.74
CA LYS A 155 -4.24 -13.92 -22.13
C LYS A 155 -4.07 -15.42 -22.45
N ASN A 156 -3.37 -16.17 -21.60
CA ASN A 156 -2.96 -17.55 -21.91
C ASN A 156 -3.95 -18.62 -21.42
N ILE A 157 -4.85 -18.29 -20.49
CA ILE A 157 -5.82 -19.23 -19.91
C ILE A 157 -7.26 -18.81 -20.27
N THR A 158 -7.66 -17.57 -19.97
CA THR A 158 -9.09 -17.15 -20.06
C THR A 158 -9.56 -16.91 -21.50
N ILE A 159 -8.79 -16.20 -22.33
CA ILE A 159 -9.17 -15.91 -23.73
C ILE A 159 -8.55 -16.88 -24.76
N ARG A 160 -7.87 -17.93 -24.29
CA ARG A 160 -7.26 -18.95 -25.15
C ARG A 160 -8.35 -19.80 -25.81
N LYS A 161 -8.36 -19.83 -27.15
CA LYS A 161 -9.40 -20.48 -27.94
C LYS A 161 -9.21 -21.99 -28.06
N GLU A 162 -7.96 -22.43 -27.93
CA GLU A 162 -7.51 -23.81 -28.07
C GLU A 162 -8.00 -24.66 -26.89
N ASP A 163 -8.55 -25.85 -27.18
CA ASP A 163 -9.23 -26.69 -26.19
C ASP A 163 -8.36 -27.78 -25.55
N GLU A 164 -7.12 -27.93 -26.03
CA GLU A 164 -6.09 -28.71 -25.33
C GLU A 164 -5.81 -28.11 -23.95
N LYS A 165 -5.84 -28.92 -22.89
CA LYS A 165 -5.50 -28.48 -21.53
C LYS A 165 -4.00 -28.21 -21.40
N ILE A 166 -3.65 -27.14 -20.71
CA ILE A 166 -2.26 -26.70 -20.49
C ILE A 166 -1.86 -26.77 -19.01
N SER A 167 -0.56 -26.69 -18.72
CA SER A 167 -0.12 -26.29 -17.38
C SER A 167 -0.46 -24.82 -17.16
N CYS A 168 -1.44 -24.57 -16.30
CA CYS A 168 -1.82 -23.24 -15.87
C CYS A 168 -0.88 -22.73 -14.76
N LEU A 169 -0.27 -23.61 -13.96
CA LEU A 169 0.71 -23.25 -12.93
C LEU A 169 1.90 -22.51 -13.54
N LYS A 170 2.31 -22.85 -14.77
CA LYS A 170 3.33 -22.12 -15.55
C LYS A 170 3.05 -20.60 -15.66
N TYR A 171 1.77 -20.20 -15.71
CA TYR A 171 1.35 -18.80 -15.82
C TYR A 171 0.91 -18.22 -14.47
N CYS A 172 0.29 -19.04 -13.60
CA CYS A 172 -0.21 -18.60 -12.30
C CYS A 172 0.88 -18.46 -11.23
N LYS A 173 1.97 -19.22 -11.30
CA LYS A 173 2.98 -19.28 -10.22
C LYS A 173 3.51 -17.91 -9.81
N GLU A 174 3.93 -17.06 -10.76
CA GLU A 174 4.51 -15.75 -10.41
C GLU A 174 3.48 -14.80 -9.77
N PHE A 175 2.19 -14.93 -10.14
CA PHE A 175 1.11 -14.23 -9.47
C PHE A 175 0.92 -14.73 -8.03
N ILE A 176 0.89 -16.06 -7.82
CA ILE A 176 0.78 -16.67 -6.49
C ILE A 176 1.96 -16.27 -5.60
N ASP A 177 3.20 -16.39 -6.10
CA ASP A 177 4.43 -16.05 -5.38
C ASP A 177 4.53 -14.54 -5.08
N THR A 178 3.98 -13.68 -5.95
CA THR A 178 3.87 -12.23 -5.71
C THR A 178 2.77 -11.92 -4.69
N TYR A 179 1.63 -12.62 -4.77
CA TYR A 179 0.52 -12.46 -3.85
C TYR A 179 0.90 -12.88 -2.41
N LYS A 180 1.66 -13.98 -2.24
CA LYS A 180 2.24 -14.38 -0.94
C LYS A 180 3.01 -13.23 -0.26
N LYS A 181 3.90 -12.57 -1.03
CA LYS A 181 4.71 -11.43 -0.57
C LYS A 181 3.85 -10.19 -0.23
N GLY A 182 2.63 -10.13 -0.75
CA GLY A 182 1.66 -9.06 -0.47
C GLY A 182 0.83 -9.36 0.77
N ILE A 183 0.20 -10.54 0.83
CA ILE A 183 -0.81 -10.84 1.86
C ILE A 183 -0.25 -10.85 3.27
N ILE A 184 1.01 -11.27 3.44
CA ILE A 184 1.71 -11.24 4.73
C ILE A 184 1.87 -9.81 5.32
N LYS A 185 1.74 -8.76 4.49
CA LYS A 185 1.72 -7.35 4.93
C LYS A 185 0.34 -6.87 5.38
N CYS A 186 -0.71 -7.67 5.19
CA CYS A 186 -2.11 -7.28 5.36
C CYS A 186 -2.85 -8.12 6.42
N PRO A 187 -2.38 -8.18 7.69
CA PRO A 187 -2.96 -9.04 8.72
C PRO A 187 -4.40 -8.63 9.09
N LEU A 188 -4.64 -7.32 9.26
CA LEU A 188 -5.93 -6.73 9.67
C LEU A 188 -6.15 -5.37 8.98
N ASP A 189 -5.49 -5.13 7.84
CA ASP A 189 -5.29 -3.79 7.28
C ASP A 189 -6.26 -3.47 6.13
N ASP A 190 -6.85 -2.28 6.20
CA ASP A 190 -7.73 -1.66 5.20
C ASP A 190 -7.03 -0.49 4.45
N SER A 191 -5.70 -0.42 4.49
CA SER A 191 -4.92 0.48 3.62
C SER A 191 -5.22 0.27 2.13
N ASN A 192 -4.94 1.30 1.33
CA ASN A 192 -5.18 1.25 -0.12
C ASN A 192 -4.39 0.12 -0.81
N PHE A 193 -3.20 -0.22 -0.32
CA PHE A 193 -2.43 -1.38 -0.80
C PHE A 193 -3.20 -2.69 -0.53
N CYS A 194 -3.63 -2.91 0.71
CA CYS A 194 -4.32 -4.13 1.10
C CYS A 194 -5.71 -4.25 0.45
N ASN A 195 -6.41 -3.15 0.20
CA ASN A 195 -7.68 -3.16 -0.54
C ASN A 195 -7.51 -3.51 -2.01
N ILE A 196 -6.49 -2.96 -2.68
CA ILE A 196 -6.19 -3.34 -4.07
C ILE A 196 -5.71 -4.80 -4.14
N LEU A 197 -4.98 -5.30 -3.13
CA LEU A 197 -4.62 -6.70 -3.01
C LEU A 197 -5.85 -7.62 -2.83
N LYS A 198 -6.84 -7.23 -2.01
CA LYS A 198 -8.14 -7.91 -1.89
C LYS A 198 -8.85 -7.98 -3.25
N ASP A 199 -8.75 -6.95 -4.09
CA ASP A 199 -9.30 -6.97 -5.45
C ASP A 199 -8.51 -7.86 -6.43
N TYR A 200 -7.18 -7.92 -6.32
CA TYR A 200 -6.39 -8.91 -7.07
C TYR A 200 -6.72 -10.35 -6.67
N LYS A 201 -7.01 -10.63 -5.39
CA LYS A 201 -7.54 -11.92 -4.93
C LYS A 201 -8.83 -12.29 -5.67
N LYS A 202 -9.84 -11.39 -5.68
CA LYS A 202 -11.12 -11.58 -6.38
C LYS A 202 -10.93 -11.82 -7.88
N LYS A 203 -10.14 -10.97 -8.55
CA LYS A 203 -9.81 -11.08 -9.99
C LYS A 203 -9.26 -12.46 -10.33
N TYR A 204 -8.27 -12.93 -9.55
CA TYR A 204 -7.64 -14.22 -9.77
C TYR A 204 -8.62 -15.38 -9.47
N GLN A 205 -9.37 -15.31 -8.36
CA GLN A 205 -10.38 -16.33 -8.01
C GLN A 205 -11.46 -16.51 -9.08
N GLY A 206 -11.80 -15.44 -9.83
CA GLY A 206 -12.67 -15.54 -11.00
C GLY A 206 -12.08 -16.39 -12.13
N ILE A 207 -10.77 -16.29 -12.38
CA ILE A 207 -10.06 -17.12 -13.38
C ILE A 207 -9.79 -18.53 -12.86
N SER A 208 -9.42 -18.68 -11.59
CA SER A 208 -9.20 -19.98 -10.94
C SER A 208 -10.50 -20.66 -10.48
N SER A 209 -11.62 -20.35 -11.15
CA SER A 209 -12.92 -20.97 -10.89
C SER A 209 -12.99 -22.36 -11.55
N PRO A 210 -13.64 -23.36 -10.93
CA PRO A 210 -13.73 -24.73 -11.47
C PRO A 210 -14.16 -24.77 -12.93
N GLU A 211 -15.18 -23.99 -13.29
CA GLU A 211 -15.74 -23.90 -14.64
C GLU A 211 -14.72 -23.53 -15.75
N ILE A 212 -13.65 -22.83 -15.40
CA ILE A 212 -12.56 -22.43 -16.32
C ILE A 212 -11.42 -23.44 -16.22
N ILE A 213 -10.95 -23.73 -15.01
CA ILE A 213 -9.74 -24.55 -14.82
C ILE A 213 -9.96 -26.02 -15.19
N GLU A 214 -11.16 -26.58 -14.96
CA GLU A 214 -11.49 -27.95 -15.39
C GLU A 214 -11.46 -28.11 -16.92
N LYS A 215 -11.70 -27.02 -17.67
CA LYS A 215 -11.71 -27.03 -19.13
C LYS A 215 -10.35 -26.72 -19.75
N LYS A 216 -9.51 -25.89 -19.11
CA LYS A 216 -8.25 -25.40 -19.69
C LYS A 216 -6.96 -25.84 -18.96
N CYS A 217 -7.03 -26.37 -17.75
CA CYS A 217 -5.85 -26.66 -16.91
C CYS A 217 -5.67 -28.17 -16.60
N ILE A 218 -4.42 -28.63 -16.51
CA ILE A 218 -4.07 -30.00 -16.04
C ILE A 218 -3.71 -30.06 -14.55
N ASP A 219 -3.39 -28.91 -13.96
CA ASP A 219 -2.65 -28.75 -12.69
C ASP A 219 -3.46 -27.92 -11.65
N MET A 220 -4.78 -28.12 -11.65
CA MET A 220 -5.78 -27.32 -10.95
C MET A 220 -5.54 -27.20 -9.43
N GLU A 221 -5.10 -28.29 -8.80
CA GLU A 221 -4.85 -28.40 -7.36
C GLU A 221 -3.76 -27.45 -6.83
N HIS A 222 -2.86 -26.98 -7.70
CA HIS A 222 -1.79 -26.04 -7.34
C HIS A 222 -2.13 -24.57 -7.63
N LEU A 223 -3.36 -24.28 -8.06
CA LEU A 223 -3.77 -22.92 -8.49
C LEU A 223 -4.43 -22.10 -7.37
N GLN A 224 -4.63 -22.63 -6.16
CA GLN A 224 -5.28 -21.88 -5.09
C GLN A 224 -4.38 -20.77 -4.51
N LEU A 225 -4.97 -19.61 -4.21
CA LEU A 225 -4.28 -18.56 -3.46
C LEU A 225 -4.32 -18.88 -1.96
N PRO A 226 -3.18 -18.81 -1.25
CA PRO A 226 -3.15 -19.03 0.19
C PRO A 226 -3.89 -17.92 0.96
N THR A 227 -4.28 -18.24 2.18
CA THR A 227 -4.77 -17.30 3.19
C THR A 227 -3.62 -16.47 3.79
N TYR A 228 -3.93 -15.57 4.73
CA TYR A 228 -2.88 -14.88 5.51
C TYR A 228 -2.18 -15.90 6.44
N GLU A 229 -2.99 -16.77 7.04
CA GLU A 229 -2.63 -17.81 7.98
C GLU A 229 -1.68 -18.85 7.36
N ASP A 230 -1.97 -19.31 6.14
CA ASP A 230 -1.10 -20.23 5.40
C ASP A 230 0.31 -19.66 5.19
N VAL A 231 0.39 -18.38 4.77
CA VAL A 231 1.68 -17.71 4.51
C VAL A 231 2.41 -17.38 5.82
N LEU A 232 1.69 -17.09 6.89
CA LEU A 232 2.28 -16.91 8.22
C LEU A 232 2.88 -18.21 8.74
N ILE A 233 2.19 -19.35 8.56
CA ILE A 233 2.69 -20.68 8.92
C ILE A 233 3.91 -21.06 8.06
N GLU A 234 3.86 -20.81 6.75
CA GLU A 234 5.01 -21.00 5.84
C GLU A 234 6.22 -20.17 6.31
N TYR A 235 6.03 -18.91 6.68
CA TYR A 235 7.11 -18.05 7.17
C TYR A 235 7.69 -18.51 8.52
N VAL A 236 6.82 -18.85 9.49
CA VAL A 236 7.26 -19.30 10.84
C VAL A 236 7.98 -20.65 10.76
N THR A 237 7.49 -21.60 9.97
CA THR A 237 8.13 -22.92 9.81
C THR A 237 9.47 -22.82 9.07
N LEU A 238 9.59 -21.93 8.06
CA LEU A 238 10.88 -21.61 7.44
C LEU A 238 11.87 -20.98 8.42
N TYR A 239 11.41 -20.07 9.30
CA TYR A 239 12.26 -19.47 10.33
C TYR A 239 12.76 -20.51 11.35
N GLN A 240 11.86 -21.37 11.85
CA GLN A 240 12.21 -22.46 12.76
C GLN A 240 13.26 -23.41 12.15
N ARG A 241 13.06 -23.83 10.89
CA ARG A 241 13.97 -24.71 10.16
C ARG A 241 15.31 -24.04 9.76
N GLY A 242 15.31 -22.71 9.61
CA GLY A 242 16.54 -21.92 9.50
C GLY A 242 17.32 -21.83 10.81
N GLY A 243 16.62 -21.84 11.95
CA GLY A 243 17.18 -21.87 13.30
C GLY A 243 18.04 -23.12 13.57
N GLU A 244 17.62 -24.27 13.07
CA GLU A 244 18.34 -25.56 13.27
C GLU A 244 19.76 -25.58 12.68
N ASN A 245 20.03 -24.75 11.65
CA ASN A 245 21.34 -24.60 11.02
C ASN A 245 22.11 -23.35 11.45
N SER A 246 21.62 -22.57 12.42
CA SER A 246 22.22 -21.29 12.84
C SER A 246 22.56 -21.25 14.33
N ILE A 247 23.60 -22.01 14.71
CA ILE A 247 24.25 -21.87 16.02
C ILE A 247 25.00 -20.52 16.08
N VAL A 248 24.32 -19.45 16.53
CA VAL A 248 24.85 -18.34 17.36
C VAL A 248 23.77 -17.25 17.60
N SER A 249 23.70 -16.73 18.83
CA SER A 249 23.00 -15.50 19.24
C SER A 249 21.45 -15.46 19.22
N GLY A 250 20.81 -16.41 19.94
CA GLY A 250 19.35 -16.43 20.19
C GLY A 250 18.89 -15.89 21.55
N THR A 251 19.69 -15.07 22.25
CA THR A 251 19.63 -14.96 23.73
C THR A 251 19.13 -13.65 24.36
N ILE A 252 18.79 -12.60 23.59
CA ILE A 252 18.51 -11.26 24.17
C ILE A 252 17.06 -10.76 24.04
N LEU A 253 16.33 -11.09 22.97
CA LEU A 253 15.02 -10.45 22.67
C LEU A 253 13.76 -11.23 23.10
N VAL A 254 13.85 -12.51 23.47
CA VAL A 254 12.68 -13.25 24.00
C VAL A 254 12.39 -12.90 25.47
N PRO A 255 13.38 -12.80 26.39
CA PRO A 255 13.11 -12.46 27.79
C PRO A 255 12.52 -11.06 27.98
N THR A 256 12.86 -10.10 27.11
CA THR A 256 12.47 -8.69 27.25
C THR A 256 10.98 -8.46 27.04
N PHE A 257 10.35 -9.09 26.04
CA PHE A 257 8.90 -8.92 25.83
C PHE A 257 8.07 -9.58 26.93
N ALA A 258 8.49 -10.75 27.43
CA ALA A 258 7.84 -11.39 28.58
C ALA A 258 7.95 -10.53 29.85
N ALA A 259 9.15 -9.99 30.13
CA ALA A 259 9.37 -9.09 31.26
C ALA A 259 8.54 -7.79 31.16
N LEU A 260 8.45 -7.18 29.97
CA LEU A 260 7.62 -6.00 29.73
C LEU A 260 6.13 -6.29 29.95
N PHE A 261 5.62 -7.45 29.51
CA PHE A 261 4.24 -7.87 29.78
C PHE A 261 3.99 -8.00 31.29
N ILE A 262 4.89 -8.67 32.03
CA ILE A 262 4.79 -8.83 33.48
C ILE A 262 4.81 -7.46 34.19
N LEU A 263 5.67 -6.52 33.76
CA LEU A 263 5.72 -5.17 34.31
C LEU A 263 4.43 -4.37 34.08
N VAL A 264 3.82 -4.48 32.89
CA VAL A 264 2.54 -3.84 32.58
C VAL A 264 1.40 -4.44 33.42
N PHE A 265 1.35 -5.77 33.56
CA PHE A 265 0.36 -6.44 34.41
C PHE A 265 0.52 -6.06 35.89
N LEU A 266 1.75 -5.98 36.42
CA LEU A 266 1.99 -5.51 37.78
C LEU A 266 1.59 -4.04 37.96
N TYR A 267 1.92 -3.16 37.02
CA TYR A 267 1.48 -1.76 37.04
C TYR A 267 -0.06 -1.61 36.99
N ALA A 268 -0.76 -2.47 36.25
CA ALA A 268 -2.21 -2.48 36.18
C ALA A 268 -2.85 -2.99 37.48
N PHE A 269 -2.40 -4.15 37.99
CA PHE A 269 -3.14 -4.99 38.94
C PHE A 269 -2.56 -5.14 40.36
N THR A 270 -1.31 -4.76 40.66
CA THR A 270 -0.82 -4.73 42.06
C THR A 270 -0.92 -3.34 42.72
N PRO A 271 -1.04 -3.24 44.06
CA PRO A 271 -1.20 -1.96 44.78
C PRO A 271 -0.10 -0.93 44.50
N ILE A 272 1.10 -1.40 44.14
CA ILE A 272 2.24 -0.55 43.73
C ILE A 272 1.85 0.35 42.54
N GLY A 273 1.07 -0.17 41.60
CA GLY A 273 0.57 0.59 40.44
C GLY A 273 -0.44 1.69 40.80
N GLN A 274 -1.21 1.53 41.88
CA GLN A 274 -2.08 2.58 42.42
C GLN A 274 -1.24 3.66 43.12
N TRP A 275 -0.22 3.27 43.89
CA TRP A 275 0.70 4.19 44.55
C TRP A 275 1.48 5.08 43.56
N ILE A 276 1.96 4.51 42.44
CA ILE A 276 2.61 5.27 41.37
C ILE A 276 1.64 6.29 40.74
N ARG A 277 0.42 5.87 40.40
CA ARG A 277 -0.62 6.74 39.83
C ARG A 277 -0.97 7.91 40.78
N ALA A 278 -1.10 7.65 42.08
CA ALA A 278 -1.35 8.67 43.09
C ALA A 278 -0.19 9.69 43.25
N LYS A 279 1.04 9.33 42.87
CA LYS A 279 2.24 10.16 43.01
C LYS A 279 2.54 11.03 41.78
N ILE A 280 2.07 10.64 40.60
CA ILE A 280 2.28 11.38 39.34
C ILE A 280 1.28 12.55 39.17
N GLY A 281 0.07 12.45 39.76
CA GLY A 281 -1.01 13.42 39.57
C GLY A 281 -0.97 14.69 40.44
N LYS A 282 0.15 15.45 40.52
CA LYS A 282 0.19 16.72 41.29
C LYS A 282 0.84 17.96 40.66
N ASN A 283 1.33 17.91 39.43
CA ASN A 283 1.83 19.10 38.73
C ASN A 283 0.76 19.72 37.82
N LYS A 284 0.03 20.74 38.31
CA LYS A 284 -0.82 21.58 37.45
C LYS A 284 0.04 22.50 36.58
N ILE A 285 0.12 22.22 35.27
CA ILE A 285 0.61 23.18 34.28
C ILE A 285 -0.60 23.93 33.73
N THR A 286 -0.65 25.24 33.96
CA THR A 286 -1.80 26.09 33.63
C THR A 286 -1.78 26.47 32.15
N HIS A 287 -2.52 25.75 31.30
CA HIS A 287 -2.76 26.16 29.92
C HIS A 287 -4.08 26.94 29.80
N SER A 288 -3.99 28.19 29.37
CA SER A 288 -5.12 29.11 29.21
C SER A 288 -5.84 28.89 27.87
N ASN A 289 -7.06 28.34 27.91
CA ASN A 289 -7.92 28.23 26.74
C ASN A 289 -8.97 29.34 26.74
N LEU A 290 -8.76 30.36 25.91
CA LEU A 290 -9.86 31.18 25.39
C LEU A 290 -10.38 30.51 24.11
N TYR A 291 -11.45 29.71 24.24
CA TYR A 291 -12.62 29.77 23.36
C TYR A 291 -13.74 28.89 23.94
N GLU A 292 -14.70 29.57 24.56
CA GLU A 292 -15.91 28.98 25.12
C GLU A 292 -16.93 28.71 24.00
N LYS A 293 -17.37 27.46 23.82
CA LYS A 293 -18.81 27.09 23.84
C LYS A 293 -19.06 25.57 23.80
N ASN A 294 -19.71 25.07 24.84
CA ASN A 294 -20.62 23.91 24.90
C ASN A 294 -20.29 22.64 24.09
N ASN A 295 -19.66 21.66 24.74
CA ASN A 295 -20.00 20.24 24.57
C ASN A 295 -20.45 19.69 25.93
N GLN A 296 -21.74 19.42 26.09
CA GLN A 296 -22.30 18.94 27.36
C GLN A 296 -22.40 17.41 27.34
N LEU A 297 -21.34 16.75 27.83
CA LEU A 297 -21.29 15.31 28.05
C LEU A 297 -22.07 14.94 29.32
N LEU A 298 -23.07 14.07 29.19
CA LEU A 298 -23.59 13.23 30.27
C LEU A 298 -23.90 11.83 29.71
N LEU A 299 -23.02 10.88 30.02
CA LEU A 299 -23.26 9.44 29.93
C LEU A 299 -22.82 8.82 31.25
N ASP A 300 -23.68 9.01 32.26
CA ASP A 300 -23.63 8.46 33.62
C ASP A 300 -25.03 8.68 34.20
N THR A 301 -25.69 7.76 34.91
CA THR A 301 -25.35 6.36 35.27
C THR A 301 -26.66 5.52 35.28
N SER A 302 -26.58 4.20 35.42
CA SER A 302 -27.73 3.28 35.45
C SER A 302 -28.67 3.43 36.67
N ASP A 303 -29.96 3.23 36.40
CA ASP A 303 -31.00 2.66 37.27
C ASP A 303 -31.19 3.19 38.71
N ASN A 304 -32.23 4.01 38.90
CA ASN A 304 -33.29 3.80 39.93
C ASN A 304 -34.42 4.84 39.77
N GLU A 305 -35.58 4.43 39.25
CA GLU A 305 -36.81 5.24 39.31
C GLU A 305 -37.63 4.89 40.56
N TYR A 306 -37.73 5.80 41.54
CA TYR A 306 -38.91 5.80 42.42
C TYR A 306 -39.22 7.17 43.05
N ILE A 307 -40.51 7.37 43.35
CA ILE A 307 -41.15 8.48 44.08
C ILE A 307 -41.11 9.87 43.43
N ASN A 308 -42.25 10.30 42.85
CA ASN A 308 -43.10 11.32 43.49
C ASN A 308 -44.44 11.56 42.76
N SER A 309 -45.55 11.34 43.47
CA SER A 309 -46.86 11.96 43.15
C SER A 309 -47.74 12.13 44.39
N THR A 310 -47.48 13.21 45.12
CA THR A 310 -48.46 14.03 45.87
C THR A 310 -49.60 13.32 46.63
N HIS A 311 -49.42 13.18 47.94
CA HIS A 311 -50.50 12.94 48.92
C HIS A 311 -51.47 14.13 49.01
N ASN A 312 -52.79 13.87 49.07
CA ASN A 312 -53.82 14.78 49.61
C ASN A 312 -55.10 13.98 49.98
N PRO A 313 -56.02 14.47 50.82
CA PRO A 313 -55.91 14.11 52.25
C PRO A 313 -57.21 13.63 52.93
N TYR A 314 -57.05 12.87 54.02
CA TYR A 314 -58.09 12.33 54.92
C TYR A 314 -59.01 11.26 54.26
N SER A 315 -59.65 10.31 54.96
CA SER A 315 -59.93 10.14 56.40
C SER A 315 -59.71 8.68 56.90
N ILE A 316 -60.28 8.28 58.06
CA ILE A 316 -59.85 7.13 58.89
C ILE A 316 -60.99 6.12 59.17
N SER A 317 -60.72 4.80 59.00
CA SER A 317 -61.18 3.65 59.84
C SER A 317 -60.68 2.32 59.21
N TYR A 318 -60.08 1.34 59.92
CA TYR A 318 -60.71 0.33 60.79
C TYR A 318 -61.92 -0.37 60.12
N ASP A 319 -62.09 -1.70 60.07
CA ASP A 319 -61.26 -2.86 60.49
C ASP A 319 -61.69 -4.09 59.62
N SER A 320 -61.22 -5.35 59.67
CA SER A 320 -60.37 -6.10 60.62
C SER A 320 -59.60 -7.26 59.93
N ALA A 321 -59.26 -8.36 60.63
CA ALA A 321 -58.59 -9.56 60.10
C ALA A 321 -59.52 -10.81 60.03
N VAL A 322 -59.20 -11.77 59.14
CA VAL A 322 -59.10 -13.23 59.38
C VAL A 322 -58.77 -13.98 58.08
N ASN A 323 -58.03 -15.09 58.16
CA ASN A 323 -57.73 -15.98 57.03
C ASN A 323 -58.92 -16.89 56.69
N SER A 324 -59.11 -17.25 55.41
CA SER A 324 -59.10 -18.65 54.98
C SER A 324 -58.88 -18.79 53.47
#